data_AF-A0A453DN15-F1
#
_entry.id   AF-A0A453DN15-F1
#
_cell.length_a   1.000
_cell.length_b   1.000
_cell.length_c   1.000
_cell.angle_alpha   90.00
_cell.angle_beta   90.00
_cell.angle_gamma   90.00
#
_symmetry.space_group_name_H-M   'P 1'
#
loop_
_entity.id
_entity.type
_entity.pdbx_description
1 polymer ?
#
loop_
_entity_poly.entity_id
_entity_poly.type
_entity_poly.pdbx_seq_one_letter_code
_entity_poly.pdbx_strand_id
1 'polypeptide(L)'
;VDNLLAIEVQPLDDRKRKGDIVKVYANDQAKITCDPQTKELIKKTLEVGHVSYQVQLPQVRFLDMWEPAVLAIKREGYSIKCNGQRGVVLTEKFQKATAINIPYGYERQTEFSIVSADGDEYNLQPADNNMSRDTIVLVLRLFRSMV
;
A
#
# COMPACT_ATOMS: atom_id res chain seq x y z
N VAL A 1 10.86 1.25 -3.91
CA VAL A 1 12.06 0.38 -3.77
C VAL A 1 13.02 0.74 -4.90
N ASP A 2 14.32 0.53 -4.72
CA ASP A 2 15.37 0.86 -5.70
C ASP A 2 15.54 2.36 -6.01
N ASN A 3 15.09 3.22 -5.09
CA ASN A 3 15.23 4.67 -5.17
C ASN A 3 16.05 5.19 -4.00
N LEU A 4 16.78 6.28 -4.23
CA LEU A 4 17.37 7.10 -3.17
C LEU A 4 16.29 8.01 -2.58
N LEU A 5 16.29 8.14 -1.27
CA LEU A 5 15.45 9.10 -0.57
C LEU A 5 16.32 10.26 -0.10
N ALA A 6 15.86 11.48 -0.35
CA ALA A 6 16.51 12.69 0.15
C ALA A 6 15.47 13.72 0.56
N ILE A 7 15.84 14.56 1.51
CA ILE A 7 15.10 15.76 1.89
C ILE A 7 15.93 16.96 1.44
N GLU A 8 15.28 17.87 0.75
CA GLU A 8 15.84 19.17 0.39
C GLU A 8 15.21 20.23 1.30
N VAL A 9 16.04 20.97 2.03
CA VAL A 9 15.61 22.02 2.94
C VAL A 9 16.36 23.30 2.66
N GLN A 10 15.71 24.43 2.92
CA GLN A 10 16.37 25.73 2.97
C GLN A 10 16.39 26.21 4.42
N PRO A 11 17.53 26.11 5.12
CA PRO A 11 17.64 26.49 6.52
C PRO A 11 17.45 28.00 6.67
N LEU A 12 16.97 28.40 7.83
CA LEU A 12 16.82 29.79 8.23
C LEU A 12 17.81 30.11 9.34
N ASP A 13 18.40 31.30 9.30
CA ASP A 13 19.17 31.82 10.44
C ASP A 13 18.25 32.36 11.55
N ASP A 14 18.83 32.82 12.67
CA ASP A 14 18.07 33.38 13.81
C ASP A 14 17.24 34.62 13.44
N ARG A 15 17.51 35.23 12.28
CA ARG A 15 16.78 36.39 11.74
C ARG A 15 15.76 35.96 10.67
N LYS A 16 15.48 34.67 10.52
CA LYS A 16 14.59 34.07 9.51
C LYS A 16 15.02 34.31 8.06
N ARG A 17 16.29 34.63 7.82
CA ARG A 17 16.82 34.77 6.47
C ARG A 17 17.15 33.40 5.91
N LYS A 18 16.82 33.22 4.63
CA LYS A 18 17.05 31.97 3.91
C LYS A 18 18.54 31.80 3.60
N GLY A 19 19.10 30.67 4.00
CA GLY A 19 20.43 30.22 3.58
C GLY A 19 20.39 29.47 2.25
N ASP A 20 21.50 28.81 1.93
CA ASP A 20 21.62 27.94 0.76
C ASP A 20 20.80 26.67 0.92
N ILE A 21 20.33 26.12 -0.19
CA ILE A 21 19.59 24.86 -0.21
C ILE A 21 20.53 23.72 0.20
N VAL A 22 20.11 22.92 1.17
CA VAL A 22 20.82 21.75 1.66
C VAL A 22 20.01 20.50 1.32
N LYS A 23 20.66 19.52 0.69
CA LYS A 23 20.07 18.22 0.37
C LYS A 23 20.71 17.12 1.20
N VAL A 24 19.91 16.42 2.00
CA VAL A 24 20.35 15.33 2.87
C VAL A 24 19.71 14.04 2.39
N TYR A 25 20.53 13.02 2.13
CA TYR A 25 20.06 11.71 1.74
C TYR A 25 19.81 10.83 2.97
N ALA A 26 18.76 10.01 2.92
CA ALA A 26 18.56 8.95 3.88
C ALA A 26 19.45 7.74 3.57
N ASN A 27 19.55 6.81 4.51
CA ASN A 27 20.24 5.52 4.36
C ASN A 27 21.67 5.65 3.81
N ASP A 28 22.43 6.66 4.24
CA ASP A 28 23.81 6.87 3.77
C ASP A 28 23.95 6.90 2.25
N GLN A 29 22.99 7.53 1.55
CA GLN A 29 22.93 7.54 0.08
C GLN A 29 22.78 6.15 -0.56
N ALA A 30 22.29 5.16 0.20
CA ALA A 30 21.92 3.86 -0.32
C ALA A 30 20.45 3.82 -0.76
N LYS A 31 20.19 3.02 -1.79
CA LYS A 31 18.82 2.82 -2.28
C LYS A 31 18.01 2.05 -1.24
N ILE A 32 16.72 2.38 -1.15
CA ILE A 32 15.77 1.61 -0.35
C ILE A 32 15.66 0.20 -0.95
N THR A 33 16.15 -0.80 -0.21
CA THR A 33 16.06 -2.21 -0.58
C THR A 33 14.78 -2.84 -0.04
N CYS A 34 14.18 -3.75 -0.81
CA CYS A 34 13.20 -4.69 -0.26
C CYS A 34 13.95 -5.87 0.36
N ASP A 35 13.48 -6.32 1.53
CA ASP A 35 14.10 -7.39 2.27
C ASP A 35 14.06 -8.72 1.48
N PRO A 36 15.07 -9.60 1.63
CA PRO A 36 15.16 -10.83 0.83
C PRO A 36 13.97 -11.78 0.99
N GLN A 37 13.40 -11.87 2.20
CA GLN A 37 12.29 -12.77 2.49
C GLN A 37 11.00 -12.32 1.78
N THR A 38 10.66 -11.04 1.85
CA THR A 38 9.55 -10.45 1.11
C THR A 38 9.75 -10.58 -0.40
N LYS A 39 10.96 -10.39 -0.91
CA LYS A 39 11.24 -10.61 -2.34
C LYS A 39 10.93 -12.05 -2.77
N GLU A 40 11.36 -13.03 -1.98
CA GLU A 40 11.11 -14.44 -2.30
C GLU A 40 9.62 -14.79 -2.21
N LEU A 41 8.93 -14.27 -1.19
CA LEU A 41 7.49 -14.44 -1.02
C LEU A 41 6.73 -13.86 -2.23
N ILE A 42 7.05 -12.63 -2.63
CA ILE A 42 6.46 -11.99 -3.81
C ILE A 42 6.73 -12.83 -5.07
N LYS A 43 7.96 -13.30 -5.26
CA LYS A 43 8.31 -14.14 -6.41
C LYS A 43 7.44 -15.41 -6.48
N LYS A 44 7.32 -16.13 -5.37
CA LYS A 44 6.46 -17.33 -5.27
C LYS A 44 4.99 -17.00 -5.56
N THR A 45 4.49 -15.89 -5.02
CA THR A 45 3.13 -15.41 -5.29
C THR A 45 2.89 -15.12 -6.77
N LEU A 46 3.85 -14.48 -7.44
CA LEU A 46 3.76 -14.19 -8.88
C LEU A 46 3.82 -15.46 -9.74
N GLU A 47 4.59 -16.47 -9.33
CA GLU A 47 4.63 -17.78 -9.98
C GLU A 47 3.28 -18.50 -9.87
N VAL A 48 2.73 -18.60 -8.65
CA VAL A 48 1.41 -19.20 -8.36
C VAL A 48 0.28 -18.43 -9.04
N GLY A 49 0.41 -17.11 -9.21
CA GLY A 49 -0.54 -16.26 -9.92
C GLY A 49 -1.78 -15.87 -9.12
N HIS A 50 -1.88 -16.27 -7.85
CA HIS A 50 -2.94 -15.83 -6.96
C HIS A 50 -2.51 -15.88 -5.49
N VAL A 51 -3.15 -15.07 -4.66
CA VAL A 51 -2.97 -15.06 -3.20
C VAL A 51 -4.23 -14.49 -2.54
N SER A 52 -4.46 -14.82 -1.26
CA SER A 52 -5.51 -14.20 -0.46
C SER A 52 -4.95 -13.74 0.88
N TYR A 53 -5.38 -12.55 1.31
CA TYR A 53 -4.96 -11.93 2.55
C TYR A 53 -6.17 -11.65 3.44
N GLN A 54 -6.03 -11.92 4.73
CA GLN A 54 -6.97 -11.43 5.74
C GLN A 54 -6.69 -9.95 5.98
N VAL A 55 -7.71 -9.13 5.75
CA VAL A 55 -7.66 -7.68 5.84
C VAL A 55 -8.84 -7.19 6.66
N GLN A 56 -8.85 -5.90 6.96
CA GLN A 56 -9.96 -5.25 7.63
C GLN A 56 -10.40 -4.03 6.81
N LEU A 57 -11.70 -3.77 6.80
CA LEU A 57 -12.32 -2.57 6.21
C LEU A 57 -12.92 -1.70 7.32
N PRO A 58 -12.93 -0.37 7.18
CA PRO A 58 -13.67 0.47 8.10
C PRO A 58 -15.16 0.22 7.93
N GLN A 59 -15.83 -0.16 9.02
CA GLN A 59 -17.28 -0.40 9.02
C GLN A 59 -18.03 0.92 8.79
N VAL A 60 -17.51 2.02 9.35
CA VAL A 60 -17.95 3.40 9.11
C VAL A 60 -16.70 4.28 9.05
N ARG A 61 -16.56 5.16 8.05
CA ARG A 61 -15.33 5.95 7.83
C ARG A 61 -14.87 6.84 9.01
N PHE A 62 -15.73 7.08 10.00
CA PHE A 62 -15.51 8.02 11.11
C PHE A 62 -15.52 7.36 12.49
N LEU A 63 -15.74 6.05 12.56
CA LEU A 63 -15.61 5.27 13.78
C LEU A 63 -14.43 4.32 13.56
N ASP A 64 -13.52 4.19 14.54
CA ASP A 64 -12.39 3.24 14.53
C ASP A 64 -12.86 1.78 14.67
N MET A 65 -13.91 1.42 13.92
CA MET A 65 -14.52 0.12 13.88
C MET A 65 -14.15 -0.56 12.58
N TRP A 66 -13.44 -1.67 12.70
CA TRP A 66 -12.91 -2.43 11.58
C TRP A 66 -13.63 -3.77 11.46
N GLU A 67 -14.11 -4.11 10.27
CA GLU A 67 -14.75 -5.39 9.97
C GLU A 67 -13.78 -6.34 9.23
N PRO A 68 -13.70 -7.63 9.60
CA PRO A 68 -12.86 -8.60 8.90
C PRO A 68 -13.32 -8.86 7.46
N ALA A 69 -12.35 -8.91 6.56
CA ALA A 69 -12.54 -9.18 5.15
C ALA A 69 -11.39 -9.98 4.55
N VAL A 70 -11.62 -10.49 3.35
CA VAL A 70 -10.63 -11.20 2.55
C VAL A 70 -10.38 -10.42 1.27
N LEU A 71 -9.12 -10.04 1.06
CA LEU A 71 -8.63 -9.53 -0.21
C LEU A 71 -8.01 -10.69 -0.99
N ALA A 72 -8.66 -11.11 -2.06
CA ALA A 72 -8.11 -12.07 -3.00
C ALA A 72 -7.54 -11.34 -4.22
N ILE A 73 -6.33 -11.72 -4.64
CA ILE A 73 -5.60 -11.11 -5.75
C ILE A 73 -5.25 -12.23 -6.73
N LYS A 74 -5.50 -12.00 -8.01
CA LYS A 74 -5.18 -12.89 -9.14
C LYS A 74 -4.46 -12.09 -10.22
N ARG A 75 -3.91 -12.76 -11.23
CA ARG A 75 -3.23 -12.09 -12.36
C ARG A 75 -4.09 -11.03 -13.05
N GLU A 76 -5.37 -11.34 -13.25
CA GLU A 76 -6.31 -10.53 -14.01
C GLU A 76 -7.07 -9.49 -13.18
N GLY A 77 -7.06 -9.61 -11.85
CA GLY A 77 -7.95 -8.81 -11.01
C GLY A 77 -7.88 -9.14 -9.53
N TYR A 78 -8.81 -8.55 -8.79
CA TYR A 78 -8.88 -8.64 -7.35
C TYR A 78 -10.33 -8.59 -6.85
N SER A 79 -10.55 -9.08 -5.64
CA SER A 79 -11.85 -9.03 -4.98
C SER A 79 -11.71 -8.79 -3.50
N ILE A 80 -12.63 -8.00 -2.96
CA ILE A 80 -12.75 -7.71 -1.54
C ILE A 80 -14.08 -8.31 -1.07
N LYS A 81 -14.02 -9.18 -0.06
CA LYS A 81 -15.21 -9.82 0.51
C LYS A 81 -15.21 -9.69 2.03
N CYS A 82 -16.24 -9.06 2.59
CA CYS A 82 -16.46 -9.05 4.04
C CYS A 82 -16.97 -10.41 4.50
N ASN A 83 -16.51 -10.85 5.68
CA ASN A 83 -17.00 -12.08 6.29
C ASN A 83 -18.38 -11.90 6.95
N GLY A 84 -18.81 -10.65 7.14
CA GLY A 84 -20.11 -10.28 7.70
C GLY A 84 -21.23 -10.13 6.67
N GLN A 85 -22.27 -9.37 7.03
CA GLN A 85 -23.50 -9.21 6.23
C GLN A 85 -23.29 -8.55 4.86
N ARG A 86 -22.22 -7.76 4.68
CA ARG A 86 -21.93 -7.06 3.42
C ARG A 86 -21.55 -7.98 2.26
N GLY A 87 -21.11 -9.21 2.53
CA GLY A 87 -20.75 -10.16 1.48
C GLY A 87 -19.63 -9.65 0.56
N VAL A 88 -19.80 -9.81 -0.75
CA VAL A 88 -18.81 -9.33 -1.74
C VAL A 88 -18.94 -7.82 -1.89
N VAL A 89 -17.87 -7.10 -1.54
CA VAL A 89 -17.79 -5.64 -1.61
C VAL A 89 -17.36 -5.20 -3.00
N LEU A 90 -16.37 -5.88 -3.56
CA LEU A 90 -15.79 -5.55 -4.86
C LEU A 90 -15.27 -6.81 -5.54
N THR A 91 -15.42 -6.88 -6.85
CA THR A 91 -14.72 -7.83 -7.71
C THR A 91 -14.47 -7.13 -9.04
N GLU A 92 -13.20 -6.91 -9.35
CA GLU A 92 -12.79 -6.10 -10.49
C GLU A 92 -11.58 -6.72 -11.17
N LYS A 93 -11.48 -6.51 -12.48
CA LYS A 93 -10.23 -6.76 -13.21
C LYS A 93 -9.30 -5.56 -13.04
N PHE A 94 -7.99 -5.78 -13.10
CA PHE A 94 -7.06 -4.66 -13.10
C PHE A 94 -7.26 -3.81 -14.36
N GLN A 95 -7.36 -2.50 -14.16
CA GLN A 95 -7.42 -1.52 -15.23
C GLN A 95 -6.31 -0.48 -15.06
N LYS A 96 -6.04 0.27 -16.13
CA LYS A 96 -5.09 1.40 -16.05
C LYS A 96 -5.53 2.47 -15.04
N ALA A 97 -6.85 2.60 -14.83
CA ALA A 97 -7.44 3.53 -13.87
C ALA A 97 -7.35 3.04 -12.42
N THR A 98 -7.14 1.74 -12.18
CA THR A 98 -7.00 1.19 -10.83
C THR A 98 -5.74 1.74 -10.15
N ALA A 99 -5.91 2.40 -9.01
CA ALA A 99 -4.80 2.96 -8.24
C ALA A 99 -4.66 2.26 -6.89
N ILE A 100 -3.40 2.06 -6.44
CA ILE A 100 -3.08 1.46 -5.14
C ILE A 100 -2.21 2.43 -4.38
N ASN A 101 -2.73 2.97 -3.28
CA ASN A 101 -2.13 4.07 -2.54
C ASN A 101 -1.77 3.66 -1.11
N ILE A 102 -0.77 4.35 -0.57
CA ILE A 102 -0.44 4.29 0.86
C ILE A 102 -0.72 5.70 1.40
N PRO A 103 -1.69 5.87 2.30
CA PRO A 103 -2.03 7.17 2.85
C PRO A 103 -0.86 7.74 3.67
N TYR A 104 -0.75 9.07 3.67
CA TYR A 104 0.21 9.79 4.49
C TYR A 104 -0.32 9.95 5.93
N GLY A 105 0.58 9.89 6.91
CA GLY A 105 0.28 10.15 8.33
C GLY A 105 0.69 9.00 9.25
N TYR A 106 1.11 9.34 10.47
CA TYR A 106 1.52 8.36 11.47
C TYR A 106 0.37 7.46 11.91
N GLU A 107 -0.85 8.01 12.03
CA GLU A 107 -2.04 7.28 12.46
C GLU A 107 -2.51 6.22 11.46
N ARG A 108 -2.08 6.30 10.19
CA ARG A 108 -2.49 5.41 9.10
C ARG A 108 -1.35 4.53 8.59
N GLN A 109 -0.37 4.24 9.45
CA GLN A 109 0.82 3.49 9.07
C GLN A 109 0.56 2.06 8.61
N THR A 110 -0.53 1.44 9.05
CA THR A 110 -0.91 0.08 8.65
C THR A 110 -1.86 0.06 7.46
N GLU A 111 -2.41 1.20 7.08
CA GLU A 111 -3.45 1.30 6.07
C GLU A 111 -2.90 1.43 4.66
N PHE A 112 -3.70 0.99 3.70
CA PHE A 112 -3.54 1.23 2.27
C PHE A 112 -4.92 1.40 1.63
N SER A 113 -4.99 1.97 0.43
CA SER A 113 -6.25 2.09 -0.29
C SER A 113 -6.15 1.57 -1.72
N ILE A 114 -7.27 1.02 -2.20
CA ILE A 114 -7.47 0.66 -3.60
C ILE A 114 -8.55 1.58 -4.14
N VAL A 115 -8.23 2.31 -5.21
CA VAL A 115 -9.20 3.10 -5.97
C VAL A 115 -9.59 2.28 -7.20
N SER A 116 -10.87 1.92 -7.29
CA SER A 116 -11.42 1.17 -8.43
C SER A 116 -11.34 2.00 -9.72
N ALA A 117 -11.52 1.35 -10.88
CA ALA A 117 -11.58 2.08 -12.13
C ALA A 117 -12.74 3.11 -12.20
N ASP A 118 -13.80 2.88 -11.43
CA ASP A 118 -14.95 3.78 -11.32
C ASP A 118 -14.70 4.97 -10.38
N GLY A 119 -13.56 4.97 -9.67
CA GLY A 119 -13.13 6.04 -8.77
C GLY A 119 -13.51 5.83 -7.30
N ASP A 120 -14.12 4.69 -6.96
CA ASP A 120 -14.45 4.35 -5.57
C ASP A 120 -13.20 3.95 -4.79
N GLU A 121 -13.01 4.53 -3.61
CA GLU A 121 -11.87 4.25 -2.74
C GLU A 121 -12.22 3.28 -1.61
N TYR A 122 -11.43 2.22 -1.48
CA TYR A 122 -11.54 1.18 -0.47
C TYR A 122 -10.30 1.19 0.43
N ASN A 123 -10.46 1.67 1.66
CA ASN A 123 -9.42 1.66 2.68
C ASN A 123 -9.33 0.30 3.37
N LEU A 124 -8.12 -0.21 3.51
CA LEU A 124 -7.82 -1.55 3.98
C LEU A 124 -6.62 -1.51 4.92
N GLN A 125 -6.60 -2.41 5.90
CA GLN A 125 -5.37 -2.73 6.64
C GLN A 125 -5.21 -4.25 6.81
N PRO A 126 -3.99 -4.77 6.98
CA PRO A 126 -3.78 -6.17 7.34
C PRO A 126 -4.50 -6.52 8.65
N ALA A 127 -5.09 -7.72 8.72
CA ALA A 127 -5.76 -8.17 9.94
C ALA A 127 -4.79 -8.70 11.02
N ASP A 128 -3.57 -9.07 10.62
CA ASP A 128 -2.52 -9.56 11.50
C ASP A 128 -1.29 -8.65 11.38
N ASN A 129 -0.70 -8.28 12.52
CA ASN A 129 0.54 -7.49 12.60
C ASN A 129 1.74 -8.18 11.95
N ASN A 130 1.71 -9.51 11.79
CA ASN A 130 2.76 -10.25 11.10
C ASN A 130 2.74 -10.05 9.57
N MET A 131 1.63 -9.56 9.02
CA MET A 131 1.46 -9.35 7.59
C MET A 131 1.79 -7.90 7.23
N SER A 132 2.89 -7.70 6.51
CA SER A 132 3.28 -6.36 6.07
C SER A 132 2.31 -5.81 5.03
N ARG A 133 1.72 -4.64 5.33
CA ARG A 133 1.00 -3.78 4.38
C ARG A 133 1.78 -3.65 3.06
N ASP A 134 3.09 -3.43 3.15
CA ASP A 134 3.93 -3.17 1.98
C ASP A 134 3.99 -4.39 1.05
N THR A 135 4.00 -5.60 1.60
CA THR A 135 3.95 -6.83 0.79
C THR A 135 2.67 -6.91 -0.01
N ILE A 136 1.52 -6.64 0.61
CA ILE A 136 0.21 -6.64 -0.06
C ILE A 136 0.17 -5.59 -1.17
N VAL A 137 0.61 -4.37 -0.88
CA VAL A 137 0.66 -3.25 -1.83
C VAL A 137 1.59 -3.56 -3.01
N LEU A 138 2.76 -4.16 -2.76
CA LEU A 138 3.69 -4.56 -3.81
C LEU A 138 3.09 -5.64 -4.70
N VAL A 139 2.45 -6.67 -4.15
CA VAL A 139 1.79 -7.72 -4.93
C VAL A 139 0.68 -7.16 -5.80
N LEU A 140 -0.19 -6.30 -5.25
CA LEU A 140 -1.25 -5.62 -6.01
C LEU A 140 -0.68 -4.82 -7.18
N ARG A 141 0.33 -3.97 -6.91
CA ARG A 141 0.95 -3.12 -7.93
C ARG A 141 1.65 -3.95 -9.00
N LEU A 142 2.29 -5.06 -8.63
CA LEU A 142 2.96 -5.94 -9.57
C LEU A 142 1.95 -6.60 -10.51
N PHE A 143 0.89 -7.23 -10.01
CA PHE A 143 -0.14 -7.79 -10.89
C PHE A 143 -0.82 -6.72 -11.75
N ARG A 144 -1.14 -5.55 -11.19
CA ARG A 144 -1.71 -4.41 -11.95
C ARG A 144 -0.77 -3.83 -13.02
N SER A 145 0.54 -4.00 -12.88
CA SER A 145 1.53 -3.58 -13.89
C SER A 145 1.71 -4.59 -15.02
N MET A 146 1.20 -5.82 -14.87
CA MET A 146 1.25 -6.87 -15.89
C MET A 146 0.08 -6.82 -16.87
N VAL A 147 -0.90 -5.92 -16.64
CA VAL A 147 -2.09 -5.69 -17.47
C VAL A 147 -1.96 -4.36 -18.19
#